data_AF-A0A833QYE1-F1
#
_entry.id   AF-A0A833QYE1-F1
#
_cell.length_a   1.000
_cell.length_b   1.000
_cell.length_c   1.000
_cell.angle_alpha   90.00
_cell.angle_beta   90.00
_cell.angle_gamma   90.00
#
_symmetry.space_group_name_H-M   'P 1'
#
loop_
_entity.id
_entity.type
_entity.pdbx_description
1 polymer ?
#
loop_
_entity_poly.entity_id
_entity_poly.type
_entity_poly.pdbx_seq_one_letter_code
_entity_poly.pdbx_strand_id
1 'polypeptide(L)'
;MKWLYDANANLLKCEFLHGGPVLDCCFHYDSSRFCAGADHTVRRYAFKCHRKSDKMEGIYSSEASMNAKALKRCVEEKMSVQAGYDQLSAHCAKLERECSLFERDLERLMDSLDESARENEELRAQSVDQSQRRESHLHLAASHKREERVPRQPLPGMEQPLEMELTSPSEETKKLQKKAVITESVPKIAKIQLVSSHPEVYEPCDDSFLLVDALLANRLNLINQNPKFCLEIGCGSGYVITSLALILSQYCPSTQFFATDINLHAAQTTLQTSANHGIHCEVVTTDIASCLQKRLKKSIDVLVVNPPYVPTPEDEVGGVGIVSSWAGGFNGRMVIDRILDVVDELLSTNGLTYMVVLSENDPSEICQVMREKGFGSKIALQRSTEEERLCVIKFWRENEVDGDRSSLNGALARVTTLCEVSVQGKRKTRLTGDSSPTGKAIDFSAGTDLTRPPLSPLSPLRQNSPESRMHKK
;
A
#
# COMPACT_ATOMS: atom_id res chain seq x y z
N MET A 1 20.32 -10.76 -53.15
CA MET A 1 20.93 -11.96 -52.55
C MET A 1 20.77 -11.90 -51.03
N LYS A 2 20.68 -13.05 -50.38
CA LYS A 2 20.66 -13.19 -48.93
C LYS A 2 21.70 -14.23 -48.52
N TRP A 3 22.23 -14.07 -47.31
CA TRP A 3 23.35 -14.84 -46.75
C TRP A 3 22.88 -15.66 -45.56
N LEU A 4 23.27 -16.94 -45.50
CA LEU A 4 22.98 -17.83 -44.38
C LEU A 4 24.24 -18.07 -43.58
N TYR A 5 24.21 -17.75 -42.28
CA TYR A 5 25.32 -17.95 -41.35
C TYR A 5 25.03 -19.09 -40.38
N ASP A 6 26.07 -19.83 -40.02
CA ASP A 6 26.08 -20.66 -38.82
C ASP A 6 26.25 -19.75 -37.60
N ALA A 7 25.22 -19.64 -36.75
CA ALA A 7 25.23 -18.71 -35.62
C ALA A 7 26.27 -19.08 -34.55
N ASN A 8 26.59 -20.37 -34.39
CA ASN A 8 27.55 -20.83 -33.38
C ASN A 8 29.00 -20.71 -33.87
N ALA A 9 29.21 -20.88 -35.18
CA ALA A 9 30.55 -20.85 -35.79
C ALA A 9 30.88 -19.52 -36.50
N ASN A 10 29.93 -18.59 -36.57
CA ASN A 10 30.00 -17.33 -37.33
C ASN A 10 30.52 -17.48 -38.77
N LEU A 11 30.06 -18.54 -39.44
CA LEU A 11 30.58 -18.98 -40.74
C LEU A 11 29.49 -18.92 -41.80
N LEU A 12 29.77 -18.26 -42.93
CA LEU A 12 28.83 -18.17 -44.06
C LEU A 12 28.68 -19.55 -44.71
N LYS A 13 27.47 -20.11 -44.67
CA LYS A 13 27.18 -21.45 -45.24
C LYS A 13 26.80 -21.37 -46.71
N CYS A 14 25.99 -20.40 -47.12
CA CYS A 14 25.61 -20.23 -48.53
C CYS A 14 24.93 -18.88 -48.83
N GLU A 15 24.92 -18.52 -50.11
CA GLU A 15 24.14 -17.41 -50.67
C GLU A 15 22.94 -17.92 -51.47
N PHE A 16 21.82 -17.21 -51.41
CA PHE A 16 20.66 -17.51 -52.26
C PHE A 16 19.88 -16.27 -52.69
N LEU A 17 19.09 -16.42 -53.75
CA LEU A 17 18.18 -15.41 -54.27
C LEU A 17 16.77 -15.64 -53.73
N HIS A 18 16.18 -14.60 -53.15
CA HIS A 18 14.80 -14.58 -52.71
C HIS A 18 14.07 -13.39 -53.36
N GLY A 19 12.83 -13.63 -53.82
CA GLY A 19 12.08 -12.69 -54.67
C GLY A 19 11.30 -11.61 -53.92
N GLY A 20 11.36 -11.53 -52.58
CA GLY A 20 10.63 -10.57 -51.76
C GLY A 20 11.25 -10.31 -50.38
N PRO A 21 10.56 -9.58 -49.47
CA PRO A 21 11.00 -9.41 -48.08
C PRO A 21 10.74 -10.67 -47.25
N VAL A 22 11.76 -11.12 -46.50
CA VAL A 22 11.72 -12.32 -45.63
C VAL A 22 11.62 -11.88 -44.17
N LEU A 23 10.77 -12.54 -43.36
CA LEU A 23 10.77 -12.38 -41.91
C LEU A 23 11.93 -13.18 -41.31
N ASP A 24 12.57 -12.65 -40.27
CA ASP A 24 13.93 -12.97 -39.77
C ASP A 24 14.18 -14.41 -39.25
N CYS A 25 13.37 -15.39 -39.65
CA CYS A 25 13.47 -16.79 -39.21
C CYS A 25 13.51 -17.75 -40.41
N CYS A 26 14.65 -18.40 -40.62
CA CYS A 26 14.81 -19.53 -41.55
C CYS A 26 15.26 -20.76 -40.77
N PHE A 27 14.52 -21.87 -40.88
CA PHE A 27 14.88 -23.14 -40.23
C PHE A 27 15.39 -24.15 -41.29
N HIS A 28 16.41 -24.94 -40.94
CA HIS A 28 16.95 -26.00 -41.79
C HIS A 28 16.77 -27.38 -41.15
N TYR A 29 16.43 -28.39 -41.96
CA TYR A 29 16.51 -29.78 -41.55
C TYR A 29 16.97 -30.65 -42.73
N ASP A 30 18.13 -31.30 -42.58
CA ASP A 30 18.88 -32.19 -43.49
C ASP A 30 18.86 -31.89 -45.00
N SER A 31 17.71 -31.91 -45.67
CA SER A 31 17.56 -31.74 -47.13
C SER A 31 16.51 -30.71 -47.56
N SER A 32 15.80 -30.07 -46.62
CA SER A 32 14.76 -29.08 -46.93
C SER A 32 14.88 -27.82 -46.07
N ARG A 33 14.58 -26.67 -46.67
CA ARG A 33 14.52 -25.35 -46.00
C ARG A 33 13.12 -24.78 -46.03
N PHE A 34 12.73 -24.12 -44.95
CA PHE A 34 11.43 -23.43 -44.84
C PHE A 34 11.66 -21.95 -44.55
N CYS A 35 10.97 -21.09 -45.31
CA CYS A 35 11.04 -19.65 -45.20
C CYS A 35 9.63 -19.08 -45.08
N ALA A 36 9.39 -18.21 -44.10
CA ALA A 36 8.15 -17.46 -43.98
C ALA A 36 8.33 -16.08 -44.64
N GLY A 37 7.49 -15.77 -45.64
CA GLY A 37 7.49 -14.47 -46.31
C GLY A 37 6.62 -13.45 -45.57
N ALA A 38 6.89 -12.16 -45.81
CA ALA A 38 5.98 -11.07 -45.40
C ALA A 38 4.60 -11.14 -46.09
N ASP A 39 4.44 -12.03 -47.09
CA ASP A 39 3.18 -12.35 -47.77
C ASP A 39 2.33 -13.40 -47.01
N HIS A 40 2.69 -13.73 -45.77
CA HIS A 40 2.03 -14.74 -44.93
C HIS A 40 2.06 -16.16 -45.52
N THR A 41 2.99 -16.45 -46.44
CA THR A 41 3.17 -17.80 -47.00
C THR A 41 4.45 -18.46 -46.48
N VAL A 42 4.36 -19.76 -46.16
CA VAL A 42 5.53 -20.59 -45.82
C VAL A 42 5.93 -21.39 -47.05
N ARG A 43 7.17 -21.18 -47.52
CA ARG A 43 7.69 -21.82 -48.74
C ARG A 43 8.74 -22.85 -48.37
N ARG A 44 8.60 -24.07 -48.90
CA ARG A 44 9.57 -25.17 -48.78
C ARG A 44 10.49 -25.20 -50.01
N TYR A 45 11.80 -25.27 -49.77
CA TYR A 45 12.81 -25.49 -50.79
C TYR A 45 13.52 -26.81 -50.51
N ALA A 46 13.36 -27.80 -51.39
CA ALA A 46 14.02 -29.10 -51.27
C ALA A 46 15.31 -29.14 -52.09
N PHE A 47 16.40 -29.61 -51.50
CA PHE A 47 17.65 -29.87 -52.19
C PHE A 47 17.78 -31.37 -52.46
N LYS A 48 18.08 -31.77 -53.70
CA LYS A 48 18.31 -33.17 -54.06
C LYS A 48 19.59 -33.67 -53.39
N CYS A 49 19.47 -34.32 -52.23
CA CYS A 49 20.54 -35.15 -51.67
C CYS A 49 20.30 -36.61 -52.08
N HIS A 50 21.32 -37.29 -52.59
CA HIS A 50 21.21 -38.62 -53.17
C HIS A 50 20.88 -39.71 -52.13
N ARG A 51 19.87 -40.53 -52.47
CA ARG A 51 19.48 -41.86 -51.95
C ARG A 51 19.17 -41.97 -50.45
N LYS A 52 17.88 -41.97 -50.06
CA LYS A 52 17.36 -42.71 -48.87
C LYS A 52 15.90 -43.18 -49.12
N SER A 53 15.52 -44.28 -48.44
CA SER A 53 14.35 -45.16 -48.66
C SER A 53 12.96 -44.59 -48.27
N ASP A 54 11.93 -44.94 -49.05
CA ASP A 54 10.52 -44.47 -49.01
C ASP A 54 9.82 -44.45 -47.64
N LYS A 55 10.17 -45.34 -46.71
CA LYS A 55 9.59 -45.33 -45.34
C LYS A 55 9.96 -44.09 -44.53
N MET A 56 11.13 -43.50 -44.80
CA MET A 56 11.57 -42.29 -44.10
C MET A 56 10.94 -41.02 -44.69
N GLU A 57 10.65 -40.97 -45.99
CA GLU A 57 9.97 -39.82 -46.61
C GLU A 57 8.58 -39.55 -46.01
N GLY A 58 7.83 -40.60 -45.68
CA GLY A 58 6.52 -40.46 -45.03
C GLY A 58 6.58 -39.82 -43.64
N ILE A 59 7.57 -40.24 -42.83
CA ILE A 59 7.80 -39.69 -41.48
C ILE A 59 8.20 -38.21 -41.58
N TYR A 60 9.16 -37.88 -42.45
CA TYR A 60 9.60 -36.50 -42.67
C TYR A 60 8.51 -35.57 -43.24
N SER A 61 7.62 -36.10 -44.07
CA SER A 61 6.47 -35.35 -44.59
C SER A 61 5.47 -35.00 -43.47
N SER A 62 5.19 -35.96 -42.59
CA SER A 62 4.27 -35.78 -41.45
C SER A 62 4.81 -34.78 -40.41
N GLU A 63 6.10 -34.88 -40.08
CA GLU A 63 6.77 -34.03 -39.10
C GLU A 63 6.87 -32.58 -39.60
N ALA A 64 7.20 -32.39 -40.87
CA ALA A 64 7.23 -31.05 -41.45
C ALA A 64 5.84 -30.44 -41.64
N SER A 65 4.78 -31.25 -41.79
CA SER A 65 3.39 -30.76 -41.74
C SER A 65 3.01 -30.28 -40.34
N MET A 66 3.44 -30.99 -39.29
CA MET A 66 3.23 -30.58 -37.91
C MET A 66 3.96 -29.27 -37.59
N ASN A 67 5.21 -29.13 -38.02
CA ASN A 67 6.00 -27.92 -37.80
C ASN A 67 5.41 -26.71 -38.53
N ALA A 68 4.91 -26.88 -39.76
CA ALA A 68 4.21 -25.82 -40.48
C ALA A 68 2.91 -25.38 -39.78
N LYS A 69 2.15 -26.33 -39.22
CA LYS A 69 0.95 -26.03 -38.42
C LYS A 69 1.30 -25.30 -37.12
N ALA A 70 2.38 -25.70 -36.44
CA ALA A 70 2.84 -25.04 -35.23
C ALA A 70 3.27 -23.59 -35.50
N LEU A 71 4.01 -23.36 -36.60
CA LEU A 71 4.41 -22.02 -37.01
C LEU A 71 3.20 -21.14 -37.35
N LYS A 72 2.18 -21.71 -38.02
CA LYS A 72 0.94 -20.99 -38.32
C LYS A 72 0.23 -20.55 -37.03
N ARG A 73 0.10 -21.43 -36.03
CA ARG A 73 -0.49 -21.07 -34.73
C ARG A 73 0.30 -19.98 -34.02
N CYS A 74 1.63 -20.08 -34.01
CA CYS A 74 2.50 -19.06 -33.42
C CYS A 74 2.29 -17.68 -34.07
N VAL A 75 2.10 -17.63 -35.40
CA VAL A 75 1.78 -16.38 -36.10
C VAL A 75 0.39 -15.87 -35.74
N GLU A 76 -0.62 -16.75 -35.70
CA GLU A 76 -2.00 -16.40 -35.31
C GLU A 76 -2.06 -15.86 -33.87
N GLU A 77 -1.35 -16.49 -32.93
CA GLU A 77 -1.22 -16.06 -31.54
C GLU A 77 -0.52 -14.69 -31.44
N LYS A 78 0.59 -14.49 -32.17
CA LYS A 78 1.29 -13.21 -32.20
C LYS A 78 0.40 -12.09 -32.73
N MET A 79 -0.43 -12.37 -33.74
CA MET A 79 -1.41 -11.39 -34.26
C MET A 79 -2.50 -11.09 -33.23
N SER A 80 -2.98 -12.10 -32.49
CA SER A 80 -3.95 -11.90 -31.41
C SER A 80 -3.39 -11.03 -30.29
N VAL A 81 -2.13 -11.25 -29.91
CA VAL A 81 -1.44 -10.44 -28.88
C VAL A 81 -1.26 -9.00 -29.35
N GLN A 82 -0.86 -8.78 -30.62
CA GLN A 82 -0.73 -7.44 -31.17
C GLN A 82 -2.07 -6.69 -31.18
N ALA A 83 -3.17 -7.35 -31.58
CA ALA A 83 -4.49 -6.75 -31.54
C ALA A 83 -4.93 -6.38 -30.11
N GLY A 84 -4.60 -7.22 -29.12
CA GLY A 84 -4.82 -6.91 -27.70
C GLY A 84 -4.01 -5.70 -27.23
N TYR A 85 -2.76 -5.58 -27.66
CA TYR A 85 -1.90 -4.43 -27.37
C TYR A 85 -2.46 -3.13 -27.94
N ASP A 86 -2.93 -3.16 -29.19
CA ASP A 86 -3.51 -1.98 -29.86
C ASP A 86 -4.81 -1.53 -29.16
N GLN A 87 -5.65 -2.48 -28.73
CA GLN A 87 -6.86 -2.18 -27.93
C GLN A 87 -6.51 -1.58 -26.58
N LEU A 88 -5.50 -2.14 -25.87
CA LEU A 88 -5.06 -1.63 -24.59
C LEU A 88 -4.47 -0.22 -24.72
N SER A 89 -3.66 0.03 -25.75
CA SER A 89 -3.10 1.35 -26.04
C SER A 89 -4.19 2.39 -26.30
N ALA A 90 -5.23 2.04 -27.06
CA ALA A 90 -6.38 2.91 -27.30
C ALA A 90 -7.16 3.20 -26.00
N HIS A 91 -7.28 2.22 -25.11
CA HIS A 91 -7.92 2.38 -23.81
C HIS A 91 -7.11 3.30 -22.88
N CYS A 92 -5.78 3.13 -22.81
CA CYS A 92 -4.89 4.03 -22.07
C CYS A 92 -5.03 5.48 -22.54
N ALA A 93 -5.02 5.71 -23.86
CA ALA A 93 -5.20 7.06 -24.43
C ALA A 93 -6.58 7.67 -24.13
N LYS A 94 -7.60 6.85 -23.83
CA LYS A 94 -8.92 7.32 -23.38
C LYS A 94 -8.87 7.71 -21.90
N LEU A 95 -8.30 6.87 -21.05
CA LEU A 95 -8.14 7.15 -19.61
C LEU A 95 -7.29 8.40 -19.36
N GLU A 96 -6.21 8.60 -20.11
CA GLU A 96 -5.38 9.82 -20.02
C GLU A 96 -6.20 11.08 -20.27
N ARG A 97 -7.12 11.04 -21.26
CA ARG A 97 -8.05 12.15 -21.53
C ARG A 97 -9.04 12.37 -20.38
N GLU A 98 -9.57 11.31 -19.80
CA GLU A 98 -10.47 11.40 -18.64
C GLU A 98 -9.74 11.95 -17.41
N CYS A 99 -8.52 11.50 -17.12
CA CYS A 99 -7.68 12.04 -16.05
C CYS A 99 -7.41 13.53 -16.22
N SER A 100 -7.09 13.97 -17.44
CA SER A 100 -6.89 15.39 -17.73
C SER A 100 -8.15 16.22 -17.51
N LEU A 101 -9.35 15.67 -17.75
CA LEU A 101 -10.61 16.36 -17.44
C LEU A 101 -10.82 16.48 -15.93
N PHE A 102 -10.54 15.42 -15.16
CA PHE A 102 -10.62 15.46 -13.70
C PHE A 102 -9.66 16.47 -13.08
N GLU A 103 -8.43 16.57 -13.60
CA GLU A 103 -7.47 17.58 -13.14
C GLU A 103 -7.99 19.01 -13.36
N ARG A 104 -8.58 19.29 -14.53
CA ARG A 104 -9.15 20.61 -14.83
C ARG A 104 -10.37 20.93 -13.97
N ASP A 105 -11.21 19.94 -13.68
CA ASP A 105 -12.36 20.14 -12.80
C ASP A 105 -11.92 20.34 -11.34
N LEU A 106 -10.84 19.66 -10.91
CA LEU A 106 -10.24 19.88 -9.59
C LEU A 106 -9.65 21.29 -9.47
N GLU A 107 -8.91 21.76 -10.49
CA GLU A 107 -8.39 23.14 -10.53
C GLU A 107 -9.51 24.18 -10.41
N ARG A 108 -10.62 23.99 -11.14
CA ARG A 108 -11.79 24.88 -11.04
C ARG A 108 -12.43 24.88 -9.66
N LEU A 109 -12.50 23.72 -9.00
CA LEU A 109 -13.03 23.63 -7.64
C LEU A 109 -12.11 24.33 -6.64
N MET A 110 -10.79 24.22 -6.83
CA MET A 110 -9.81 24.94 -6.00
C MET A 110 -9.93 26.45 -6.17
N ASP A 111 -10.05 26.95 -7.40
CA ASP A 111 -10.26 28.39 -7.66
C ASP A 111 -11.55 28.91 -6.99
N SER A 112 -12.64 28.13 -7.06
CA SER A 112 -13.92 28.50 -6.41
C SER A 112 -13.84 28.51 -4.89
N LEU A 113 -13.07 27.58 -4.29
CA LEU A 113 -12.80 27.57 -2.86
C LEU A 113 -11.99 28.79 -2.42
N ASP A 114 -10.98 29.17 -3.20
CA ASP A 114 -10.17 30.36 -2.94
C ASP A 114 -11.00 31.65 -3.03
N GLU A 115 -11.88 31.76 -4.02
CA GLU A 115 -12.84 32.88 -4.11
C GLU A 115 -13.77 32.93 -2.89
N SER A 116 -14.35 31.79 -2.51
CA SER A 116 -15.22 31.69 -1.34
C SER A 116 -14.48 32.00 -0.03
N ALA A 117 -13.21 31.63 0.07
CA ALA A 117 -12.37 31.94 1.23
C ALA A 117 -12.11 33.45 1.36
N ARG A 118 -11.83 34.13 0.23
CA ARG A 118 -11.65 35.58 0.18
C ARG A 118 -12.94 36.32 0.57
N GLU A 119 -14.09 35.90 0.04
CA GLU A 119 -15.39 36.50 0.41
C GLU A 119 -15.68 36.34 1.91
N ASN A 120 -15.40 35.17 2.49
CA ASN A 120 -15.57 34.94 3.92
C ASN A 120 -14.64 35.79 4.78
N GLU A 121 -13.40 36.02 4.35
CA GLU A 121 -12.46 36.89 5.04
C GLU A 121 -12.90 38.36 5.00
N GLU A 122 -13.42 38.81 3.86
CA GLU A 122 -13.99 40.15 3.71
C GLU A 122 -15.23 40.34 4.62
N LEU A 123 -16.14 39.36 4.67
CA LEU A 123 -17.29 39.38 5.56
C LEU A 123 -16.89 39.43 7.05
N ARG A 124 -15.83 38.69 7.43
CA ARG A 124 -15.28 38.75 8.79
C ARG A 124 -14.72 40.14 9.10
N ALA A 125 -13.97 40.74 8.18
CA ALA A 125 -13.44 42.09 8.34
C ALA A 125 -14.56 43.14 8.51
N GLN A 126 -15.62 43.06 7.71
CA GLN A 126 -16.79 43.93 7.83
C GLN A 126 -17.53 43.74 9.17
N SER A 127 -17.66 42.50 9.65
CA SER A 127 -18.28 42.20 10.94
C SER A 127 -17.49 42.78 12.12
N VAL A 128 -16.15 42.72 12.05
CA VAL A 128 -15.26 43.32 13.05
C VAL A 128 -15.38 44.85 13.04
N ASP A 129 -15.36 45.50 11.87
CA ASP A 129 -15.54 46.96 11.76
C ASP A 129 -16.92 47.40 12.31
N GLN A 130 -17.99 46.68 11.97
CA GLN A 130 -19.32 46.97 12.53
C GLN A 130 -19.36 46.83 14.06
N SER A 131 -18.65 45.86 14.62
CA SER A 131 -18.58 45.65 16.07
C SER A 131 -17.80 46.77 16.75
N GLN A 132 -16.66 47.18 16.19
CA GLN A 132 -15.86 48.31 16.69
C GLN A 132 -16.62 49.64 16.63
N ARG A 133 -17.40 49.88 15.57
CA ARG A 133 -18.28 51.06 15.46
C ARG A 133 -19.38 51.05 16.52
N ARG A 134 -19.99 49.89 16.79
CA ARG A 134 -21.01 49.75 17.85
C ARG A 134 -20.43 50.00 19.23
N GLU A 135 -19.25 49.47 19.53
CA GLU A 135 -18.55 49.74 20.79
C GLU A 135 -18.21 51.22 20.95
N SER A 136 -17.70 51.86 19.89
CA SER A 136 -17.40 53.30 19.90
C SER A 136 -18.67 54.14 20.16
N HIS A 137 -19.79 53.77 19.56
CA HIS A 137 -21.06 54.46 19.73
C HIS A 137 -21.65 54.26 21.15
N LEU A 138 -21.49 53.06 21.73
CA LEU A 138 -21.86 52.76 23.12
C LEU A 138 -20.99 53.55 24.10
N HIS A 139 -19.69 53.65 23.84
CA HIS A 139 -18.76 54.42 24.66
C HIS A 139 -19.11 55.91 24.64
N LEU A 140 -19.42 56.47 23.45
CA LEU A 140 -19.83 57.87 23.29
C LEU A 140 -21.14 58.15 24.05
N ALA A 141 -22.13 57.26 23.94
CA ALA A 141 -23.39 57.37 24.67
C ALA A 141 -23.21 57.27 26.20
N ALA A 142 -22.24 56.46 26.66
CA ALA A 142 -21.90 56.36 28.07
C ALA A 142 -21.20 57.62 28.60
N SER A 143 -20.36 58.28 27.81
CA SER A 143 -19.74 59.57 28.16
C SER A 143 -20.76 60.70 28.28
N HIS A 144 -21.73 60.81 27.36
CA HIS A 144 -22.79 61.82 27.50
C HIS A 144 -23.70 61.56 28.72
N LYS A 145 -23.98 60.30 29.06
CA LYS A 145 -24.68 59.96 30.31
C LYS A 145 -23.87 60.26 31.59
N ARG A 146 -22.54 60.36 31.50
CA ARG A 146 -21.67 60.74 32.63
C ARG A 146 -21.60 62.26 32.82
N GLU A 147 -21.65 63.04 31.73
CA GLU A 147 -21.71 64.51 31.82
C GLU A 147 -23.01 65.04 32.43
N GLU A 148 -24.12 64.31 32.33
CA GLU A 148 -25.41 64.69 32.96
C GLU A 148 -25.51 64.34 34.46
N ARG A 149 -24.54 63.66 35.07
CA ARG A 149 -24.57 63.36 36.52
C ARG A 149 -23.72 64.35 37.32
N VAL A 150 -24.41 65.31 37.94
CA VAL A 150 -23.88 66.23 38.97
C VAL A 150 -23.27 65.44 40.15
N PRO A 151 -22.08 65.83 40.68
CA PRO A 151 -21.40 65.03 41.69
C PRO A 151 -22.03 65.18 43.07
N ARG A 152 -22.43 64.06 43.70
CA ARG A 152 -22.66 63.98 45.15
C ARG A 152 -21.49 63.24 45.81
N GLN A 153 -21.04 63.78 46.94
CA GLN A 153 -19.90 63.28 47.72
C GLN A 153 -20.13 61.85 48.25
N PRO A 154 -19.07 61.04 48.43
CA PRO A 154 -19.19 59.62 48.77
C PRO A 154 -19.30 59.39 50.29
N LEU A 155 -20.20 58.48 50.68
CA LEU A 155 -20.20 57.83 52.00
C LEU A 155 -19.43 56.50 51.91
N PRO A 156 -18.71 56.08 52.96
CA PRO A 156 -17.86 54.89 52.91
C PRO A 156 -18.64 53.62 53.29
N GLY A 157 -18.48 52.59 52.46
CA GLY A 157 -18.89 51.22 52.75
C GLY A 157 -19.82 50.63 51.69
N MET A 158 -19.25 49.88 50.74
CA MET A 158 -19.73 48.57 50.26
C MET A 158 -18.93 48.11 49.02
N GLU A 159 -18.42 46.88 49.17
CA GLU A 159 -18.13 45.81 48.19
C GLU A 159 -17.50 46.14 46.82
N GLN A 160 -16.34 45.51 46.59
CA GLN A 160 -15.65 45.44 45.29
C GLN A 160 -16.48 44.61 44.29
N PRO A 161 -16.61 45.03 43.02
CA PRO A 161 -17.16 44.16 41.97
C PRO A 161 -16.11 43.11 41.59
N LEU A 162 -16.53 41.84 41.55
CA LEU A 162 -15.79 40.72 40.99
C LEU A 162 -15.41 41.00 39.53
N GLU A 163 -14.11 41.04 39.23
CA GLU A 163 -13.60 40.93 37.87
C GLU A 163 -13.93 39.53 37.33
N MET A 164 -14.73 39.49 36.27
CA MET A 164 -15.08 38.28 35.54
C MET A 164 -13.88 37.90 34.66
N GLU A 165 -13.02 37.02 35.18
CA GLU A 165 -11.94 36.40 34.39
C GLU A 165 -12.53 35.73 33.13
N LEU A 166 -12.05 36.13 31.96
CA LEU A 166 -12.27 35.42 30.71
C LEU A 166 -11.73 33.99 30.86
N THR A 167 -12.61 33.01 31.00
CA THR A 167 -12.25 31.60 31.08
C THR A 167 -11.54 31.16 29.80
N SER A 168 -10.30 30.67 29.93
CA SER A 168 -9.55 30.05 28.84
C SER A 168 -10.32 28.85 28.25
N PRO A 169 -10.24 28.59 26.93
CA PRO A 169 -11.00 27.52 26.29
C PRO A 169 -10.70 26.14 26.92
N SER A 170 -11.76 25.37 27.19
CA SER A 170 -11.69 24.03 27.80
C SER A 170 -10.86 23.05 26.94
N GLU A 171 -10.27 22.02 27.54
CA GLU A 171 -9.49 21.02 26.80
C GLU A 171 -10.28 20.34 25.66
N GLU A 172 -11.59 20.18 25.82
CA GLU A 172 -12.47 19.64 24.78
C GLU A 172 -12.55 20.57 23.58
N THR A 173 -12.70 21.88 23.80
CA THR A 173 -12.70 22.85 22.70
C THR A 173 -11.35 22.89 21.97
N LYS A 174 -10.23 22.73 22.69
CA LYS A 174 -8.89 22.60 22.09
C LYS A 174 -8.75 21.31 21.26
N LYS A 175 -9.30 20.18 21.73
CA LYS A 175 -9.32 18.91 20.98
C LYS A 175 -10.16 19.00 19.72
N LEU A 176 -11.34 19.63 19.78
CA LEU A 176 -12.21 19.82 18.61
C LEU A 176 -11.59 20.77 17.58
N GLN A 177 -10.99 21.88 18.03
CA GLN A 177 -10.27 22.81 17.15
C GLN A 177 -9.05 22.14 16.50
N LYS A 178 -8.26 21.37 17.27
CA LYS A 178 -7.13 20.61 16.72
C LYS A 178 -7.60 19.59 15.67
N LYS A 179 -8.72 18.90 15.92
CA LYS A 179 -9.31 17.95 14.96
C LYS A 179 -9.77 18.63 13.66
N ALA A 180 -10.37 19.82 13.76
CA ALA A 180 -10.81 20.61 12.60
C ALA A 180 -9.63 21.12 11.74
N VAL A 181 -8.55 21.61 12.38
CA VAL A 181 -7.34 22.06 11.66
C VAL A 181 -6.64 20.91 10.93
N ILE A 182 -6.61 19.71 11.52
CA ILE A 182 -6.01 18.52 10.87
C ILE A 182 -6.83 18.08 9.64
N THR A 183 -8.16 18.29 9.65
CA THR A 183 -9.01 17.90 8.52
C THR A 183 -8.91 18.82 7.30
N GLU A 184 -8.45 20.06 7.47
CA GLU A 184 -8.38 21.05 6.37
C GLU A 184 -7.07 20.98 5.55
N SER A 185 -5.98 20.46 6.10
CA SER A 185 -4.72 20.34 5.35
C SER A 185 -4.67 19.04 4.53
N VAL A 186 -4.28 19.13 3.26
CA VAL A 186 -3.99 17.94 2.44
C VAL A 186 -2.79 17.18 3.04
N PRO A 187 -2.95 15.90 3.44
CA PRO A 187 -1.86 15.14 4.02
C PRO A 187 -0.74 14.94 3.00
N LYS A 188 0.51 15.17 3.44
CA LYS A 188 1.69 15.05 2.61
C LYS A 188 2.29 13.65 2.76
N ILE A 189 2.60 13.03 1.64
CA ILE A 189 3.39 11.78 1.54
C ILE A 189 4.61 12.02 0.67
N ALA A 190 5.54 11.06 0.65
CA ALA A 190 6.74 11.16 -0.18
C ALA A 190 6.34 11.26 -1.66
N LYS A 191 6.96 12.18 -2.39
CA LYS A 191 6.77 12.35 -3.83
C LYS A 191 7.68 11.36 -4.54
N ILE A 192 7.11 10.50 -5.40
CA ILE A 192 7.86 9.49 -6.15
C ILE A 192 9.04 10.08 -6.92
N GLN A 193 8.87 11.27 -7.50
CA GLN A 193 9.93 11.99 -8.23
C GLN A 193 11.16 12.35 -7.39
N LEU A 194 11.01 12.39 -6.06
CA LEU A 194 12.07 12.71 -5.11
C LEU A 194 12.60 11.46 -4.39
N VAL A 195 12.01 10.29 -4.62
CA VAL A 195 12.52 9.01 -4.12
C VAL A 195 13.79 8.66 -4.88
N SER A 196 14.86 8.37 -4.14
CA SER A 196 16.12 7.92 -4.73
C SER A 196 15.98 6.49 -5.24
N SER A 197 16.72 6.14 -6.28
CA SER A 197 16.73 4.79 -6.86
C SER A 197 18.14 4.20 -6.89
N HIS A 198 18.21 2.87 -6.82
CA HIS A 198 19.43 2.11 -6.95
C HIS A 198 19.09 0.72 -7.54
N PRO A 199 19.91 0.16 -8.46
CA PRO A 199 19.57 -1.11 -9.14
C PRO A 199 19.33 -2.31 -8.20
N GLU A 200 20.01 -2.31 -7.05
CA GLU A 200 19.89 -3.33 -6.00
C GLU A 200 18.84 -3.00 -4.92
N VAL A 201 17.97 -2.00 -5.13
CA VAL A 201 16.97 -1.59 -4.13
C VAL A 201 15.57 -1.72 -4.69
N TYR A 202 14.64 -2.20 -3.86
CA TYR A 202 13.24 -2.36 -4.22
C TYR A 202 12.58 -1.00 -4.49
N GLU A 203 12.10 -0.81 -5.71
CA GLU A 203 11.35 0.38 -6.10
C GLU A 203 9.94 0.34 -5.48
N PRO A 204 9.40 1.50 -5.05
CA PRO A 204 8.03 1.55 -4.55
C PRO A 204 7.03 0.98 -5.57
N CYS A 205 6.24 -0.01 -5.13
CA CYS A 205 5.21 -0.65 -5.95
C CYS A 205 3.87 -0.68 -5.21
N ASP A 206 2.90 -1.46 -5.71
CA ASP A 206 1.52 -1.50 -5.21
C ASP A 206 1.40 -1.84 -3.72
N ASP A 207 2.27 -2.71 -3.22
CA ASP A 207 2.43 -3.07 -1.82
C ASP A 207 2.83 -1.86 -0.94
N SER A 208 3.80 -1.09 -1.41
CA SER A 208 4.33 0.11 -0.78
C SER A 208 3.27 1.21 -0.75
N PHE A 209 2.53 1.38 -1.85
CA PHE A 209 1.43 2.34 -1.94
C PHE A 209 0.26 1.93 -1.04
N LEU A 210 -0.10 0.64 -1.01
CA LEU A 210 -1.13 0.12 -0.13
C LEU A 210 -0.81 0.37 1.35
N LEU A 211 0.44 0.19 1.75
CA LEU A 211 0.88 0.46 3.12
C LEU A 211 0.75 1.95 3.47
N VAL A 212 1.19 2.84 2.58
CA VAL A 212 1.03 4.29 2.79
C VAL A 212 -0.43 4.72 2.80
N ASP A 213 -1.27 4.15 1.94
CA ASP A 213 -2.72 4.39 1.93
C ASP A 213 -3.36 3.98 3.27
N ALA A 214 -2.96 2.84 3.84
CA ALA A 214 -3.42 2.41 5.16
C ALA A 214 -2.99 3.38 6.28
N LEU A 215 -1.75 3.89 6.22
CA LEU A 215 -1.27 4.91 7.16
C LEU A 215 -2.06 6.22 7.03
N LEU A 216 -2.36 6.66 5.81
CA LEU A 216 -3.19 7.84 5.54
C LEU A 216 -4.63 7.69 6.03
N ALA A 217 -5.24 6.52 5.83
CA ALA A 217 -6.56 6.19 6.34
C ALA A 217 -6.61 6.25 7.88
N ASN A 218 -5.51 5.87 8.54
CA ASN A 218 -5.36 5.90 10.00
C ASN A 218 -4.67 7.15 10.57
N ARG A 219 -4.34 8.15 9.76
CA ARG A 219 -3.51 9.31 10.16
C ARG A 219 -4.02 10.05 11.41
N LEU A 220 -5.34 10.23 11.54
CA LEU A 220 -5.91 10.92 12.71
C LEU A 220 -5.65 10.14 14.00
N ASN A 221 -5.69 8.81 13.95
CA ASN A 221 -5.38 7.97 15.10
C ASN A 221 -3.90 8.07 15.45
N LEU A 222 -3.01 8.00 14.45
CA LEU A 222 -1.56 8.15 14.63
C LEU A 222 -1.20 9.53 15.22
N ILE A 223 -1.75 10.61 14.67
CA ILE A 223 -1.53 11.98 15.16
C ILE A 223 -2.02 12.15 16.61
N ASN A 224 -3.22 11.64 16.92
CA ASN A 224 -3.76 11.72 18.29
C ASN A 224 -2.95 10.90 19.29
N GLN A 225 -2.32 9.82 18.84
CA GLN A 225 -1.44 9.00 19.66
C GLN A 225 -0.12 9.70 20.00
N ASN A 226 0.29 10.68 19.18
CA ASN A 226 1.50 11.49 19.35
C ASN A 226 2.75 10.64 19.60
N PRO A 227 3.11 9.74 18.65
CA PRO A 227 4.17 8.76 18.84
C PRO A 227 5.53 9.44 19.05
N LYS A 228 6.35 8.87 19.92
CA LYS A 228 7.73 9.33 20.13
C LYS A 228 8.71 8.62 19.22
N PHE A 229 8.51 7.31 19.01
CA PHE A 229 9.42 6.48 18.23
C PHE A 229 8.68 5.70 17.15
N CYS A 230 9.05 5.94 15.89
CA CYS A 230 8.57 5.21 14.72
C CYS A 230 9.72 4.39 14.12
N LEU A 231 9.46 3.15 13.74
CA LEU A 231 10.44 2.26 13.12
C LEU A 231 9.89 1.62 11.84
N GLU A 232 10.66 1.65 10.77
CA GLU A 232 10.47 0.78 9.61
C GLU A 232 11.48 -0.38 9.61
N ILE A 233 10.99 -1.60 9.39
CA ILE A 233 11.81 -2.79 9.14
C ILE A 233 11.75 -3.13 7.65
N GLY A 234 12.91 -3.23 6.99
CA GLY A 234 13.02 -3.45 5.55
C GLY A 234 12.68 -2.20 4.75
N CYS A 235 13.41 -1.11 4.97
CA CYS A 235 13.02 0.19 4.44
C CYS A 235 13.18 0.38 2.93
N GLY A 236 13.98 -0.45 2.24
CA GLY A 236 14.11 -0.41 0.79
C GLY A 236 14.47 0.99 0.25
N SER A 237 13.60 1.55 -0.60
CA SER A 237 13.76 2.91 -1.15
C SER A 237 13.52 4.05 -0.13
N GLY A 238 12.99 3.74 1.05
CA GLY A 238 12.66 4.70 2.09
C GLY A 238 11.32 5.41 1.89
N TYR A 239 10.53 5.00 0.89
CA TYR A 239 9.26 5.64 0.56
C TYR A 239 8.24 5.63 1.71
N VAL A 240 8.12 4.51 2.43
CA VAL A 240 7.13 4.33 3.49
C VAL A 240 7.52 5.10 4.75
N ILE A 241 8.73 4.93 5.31
CA ILE A 241 9.16 5.72 6.49
C ILE A 241 9.15 7.22 6.22
N THR A 242 9.55 7.65 5.02
CA THR A 242 9.53 9.08 4.64
C THR A 242 8.08 9.59 4.56
N SER A 243 7.15 8.79 4.03
CA SER A 243 5.73 9.14 4.00
C SER A 243 5.12 9.20 5.40
N LEU A 244 5.41 8.21 6.26
CA LEU A 244 5.00 8.23 7.67
C LEU A 244 5.53 9.48 8.38
N ALA A 245 6.79 9.83 8.13
CA ALA A 245 7.37 11.04 8.68
C ALA A 245 6.65 12.30 8.20
N LEU A 246 6.38 12.45 6.90
CA LEU A 246 5.65 13.61 6.38
C LEU A 246 4.22 13.72 6.96
N ILE A 247 3.54 12.58 7.16
CA ILE A 247 2.21 12.53 7.79
C ILE A 247 2.27 13.05 9.24
N LEU A 248 3.32 12.71 9.99
CA LEU A 248 3.42 12.99 11.43
C LEU A 248 4.15 14.30 11.77
N SER A 249 5.17 14.69 11.00
CA SER A 249 6.10 15.77 11.34
C SER A 249 5.42 17.11 11.59
N GLN A 250 4.35 17.40 10.86
CA GLN A 250 3.57 18.63 11.03
C GLN A 250 2.82 18.69 12.38
N TYR A 251 2.47 17.53 12.94
CA TYR A 251 1.57 17.43 14.09
C TYR A 251 2.24 16.89 15.35
N CYS A 252 3.34 16.17 15.17
CA CYS A 252 4.11 15.47 16.18
C CYS A 252 5.61 15.81 15.99
N PRO A 253 6.04 17.06 16.26
CA PRO A 253 7.41 17.51 15.96
C PRO A 253 8.49 16.82 16.80
N SER A 254 8.10 16.10 17.85
CA SER A 254 9.02 15.34 18.72
C SER A 254 9.22 13.89 18.28
N THR A 255 8.53 13.43 17.23
CA THR A 255 8.64 12.05 16.75
C THR A 255 10.00 11.80 16.12
N GLN A 256 10.67 10.72 16.51
CA GLN A 256 11.90 10.24 15.92
C GLN A 256 11.61 9.05 15.00
N PHE A 257 12.24 9.05 13.83
CA PHE A 257 12.06 8.03 12.80
C PHE A 257 13.33 7.20 12.68
N PHE A 258 13.17 5.89 12.77
CA PHE A 258 14.21 4.89 12.57
C PHE A 258 13.83 4.01 11.38
N ALA A 259 14.84 3.54 10.66
CA ALA A 259 14.67 2.57 9.59
C ALA A 259 15.80 1.55 9.63
N THR A 260 15.48 0.33 9.23
CA THR A 260 16.43 -0.78 9.19
C THR A 260 16.30 -1.51 7.87
N ASP A 261 17.42 -1.95 7.33
CA ASP A 261 17.47 -2.84 6.17
C ASP A 261 18.72 -3.70 6.23
N ILE A 262 18.67 -4.93 5.72
CA ILE A 262 19.85 -5.78 5.63
C ILE A 262 20.77 -5.33 4.47
N ASN A 263 20.19 -4.70 3.45
CA ASN A 263 20.90 -4.21 2.27
C ASN A 263 21.46 -2.81 2.52
N LEU A 264 22.79 -2.66 2.43
CA LEU A 264 23.46 -1.37 2.57
C LEU A 264 22.98 -0.35 1.54
N HIS A 265 22.70 -0.77 0.31
CA HIS A 265 22.19 0.13 -0.72
C HIS A 265 20.81 0.67 -0.33
N ALA A 266 19.92 -0.14 0.22
CA ALA A 266 18.61 0.30 0.70
C ALA A 266 18.73 1.31 1.84
N ALA A 267 19.65 1.08 2.78
CA ALA A 267 19.92 2.04 3.84
C ALA A 267 20.40 3.40 3.30
N GLN A 268 21.31 3.40 2.32
CA GLN A 268 21.81 4.61 1.66
C GLN A 268 20.71 5.32 0.85
N THR A 269 19.91 4.57 0.09
CA THR A 269 18.78 5.10 -0.69
C THR A 269 17.75 5.72 0.23
N THR A 270 17.44 5.10 1.38
CA THR A 270 16.50 5.63 2.37
C THR A 270 16.98 6.95 2.97
N LEU A 271 18.28 7.08 3.29
CA LEU A 271 18.88 8.34 3.75
C LEU A 271 18.73 9.45 2.69
N GLN A 272 19.02 9.14 1.43
CA GLN A 272 18.87 10.10 0.33
C GLN A 272 17.41 10.50 0.10
N THR A 273 16.48 9.53 0.11
CA THR A 273 15.04 9.78 -0.02
C THR A 273 14.54 10.67 1.12
N SER A 274 14.94 10.39 2.36
CA SER A 274 14.57 11.21 3.52
C SER A 274 15.11 12.65 3.39
N ALA A 275 16.39 12.79 3.01
CA ALA A 275 17.02 14.09 2.79
C ALA A 275 16.36 14.90 1.68
N ASN A 276 16.00 14.28 0.55
CA ASN A 276 15.28 14.93 -0.56
C ASN A 276 13.90 15.49 -0.14
N HIS A 277 13.32 14.95 0.93
CA HIS A 277 12.04 15.39 1.50
C HIS A 277 12.18 16.29 2.73
N GLY A 278 13.42 16.63 3.14
CA GLY A 278 13.66 17.42 4.34
C GLY A 278 13.29 16.70 5.64
N ILE A 279 13.28 15.36 5.62
CA ILE A 279 12.99 14.51 6.78
C ILE A 279 14.29 13.99 7.39
N HIS A 280 14.35 14.00 8.71
CA HIS A 280 15.42 13.33 9.46
C HIS A 280 14.99 11.91 9.82
N CYS A 281 15.75 10.91 9.37
CA CYS A 281 15.54 9.50 9.65
C CYS A 281 16.87 8.83 10.00
N GLU A 282 16.92 8.12 11.11
CA GLU A 282 18.09 7.33 11.54
C GLU A 282 18.03 5.94 10.90
N VAL A 283 18.96 5.63 10.01
CA VAL A 283 18.93 4.39 9.23
C VAL A 283 20.09 3.47 9.64
N VAL A 284 19.79 2.21 9.92
CA VAL A 284 20.79 1.23 10.37
C VAL A 284 20.77 -0.01 9.49
N THR A 285 21.93 -0.36 8.92
CA THR A 285 22.09 -1.63 8.19
C THR A 285 22.18 -2.79 9.18
N THR A 286 21.15 -3.62 9.25
CA THR A 286 21.04 -4.72 10.23
C THR A 286 20.03 -5.77 9.78
N ASP A 287 20.15 -6.98 10.32
CA ASP A 287 19.14 -8.03 10.16
C ASP A 287 17.94 -7.73 11.06
N ILE A 288 16.77 -7.49 10.44
CA ILE A 288 15.49 -7.10 11.05
C ILE A 288 15.64 -5.88 11.96
N ALA A 289 15.94 -6.09 13.25
CA ALA A 289 16.20 -5.03 14.22
C ALA A 289 17.21 -5.46 15.29
N SER A 290 18.08 -6.43 14.96
CA SER A 290 18.95 -7.13 15.92
C SER A 290 19.81 -6.19 16.78
N CYS A 291 20.28 -5.07 16.22
CA CYS A 291 21.08 -4.08 16.96
C CYS A 291 20.24 -3.11 17.82
N LEU A 292 18.92 -3.05 17.62
CA LEU A 292 18.01 -2.11 18.28
C LEU A 292 17.19 -2.74 19.42
N GLN A 293 16.91 -4.04 19.35
CA GLN A 293 16.03 -4.78 20.27
C GLN A 293 16.26 -4.47 21.75
N LYS A 294 17.50 -4.60 22.23
CA LYS A 294 17.81 -4.37 23.66
C LYS A 294 17.55 -2.92 24.11
N ARG A 295 17.83 -1.94 23.26
CA ARG A 295 17.76 -0.50 23.61
C ARG A 295 16.37 0.08 23.42
N LEU A 296 15.62 -0.42 22.43
CA LEU A 296 14.28 0.07 22.08
C LEU A 296 13.17 -0.89 22.53
N LYS A 297 13.47 -1.84 23.42
CA LYS A 297 12.50 -2.77 24.01
C LYS A 297 11.29 -2.02 24.54
N LYS A 298 10.10 -2.45 24.14
CA LYS A 298 8.79 -1.85 24.48
C LYS A 298 8.75 -0.31 24.34
N SER A 299 9.49 0.25 23.39
CA SER A 299 9.62 1.70 23.20
C SER A 299 9.10 2.18 21.84
N ILE A 300 8.88 1.29 20.87
CA ILE A 300 8.40 1.66 19.53
C ILE A 300 6.89 1.88 19.56
N ASP A 301 6.43 3.08 19.22
CA ASP A 301 5.01 3.45 19.21
C ASP A 301 4.34 3.15 17.87
N VAL A 302 5.08 3.24 16.76
CA VAL A 302 4.61 2.84 15.43
C VAL A 302 5.68 2.02 14.75
N LEU A 303 5.36 0.78 14.39
CA LEU A 303 6.22 -0.10 13.59
C LEU A 303 5.55 -0.33 12.24
N VAL A 304 6.26 -0.10 11.16
CA VAL A 304 5.78 -0.38 9.79
C VAL A 304 6.72 -1.39 9.15
N VAL A 305 6.15 -2.32 8.38
CA VAL A 305 6.94 -3.36 7.73
C VAL A 305 6.27 -3.84 6.44
N ASN A 306 7.03 -3.82 5.37
CA ASN A 306 6.70 -4.47 4.11
C ASN A 306 7.71 -5.62 3.92
N PRO A 307 7.44 -6.81 4.48
CA PRO A 307 8.42 -7.90 4.54
C PRO A 307 8.61 -8.57 3.17
N PRO A 308 9.69 -9.34 2.95
CA PRO A 308 9.74 -10.26 1.82
C PRO A 308 8.71 -11.38 2.04
N TYR A 309 7.58 -11.27 1.35
CA TYR A 309 6.37 -12.07 1.58
C TYR A 309 6.08 -13.09 0.47
N VAL A 310 6.91 -13.16 -0.57
CA VAL A 310 6.63 -14.01 -1.73
C VAL A 310 7.03 -15.45 -1.41
N PRO A 311 6.15 -16.44 -1.64
CA PRO A 311 6.52 -17.84 -1.54
C PRO A 311 7.64 -18.19 -2.53
N THR A 312 8.78 -18.61 -2.01
CA THR A 312 9.95 -19.00 -2.78
C THR A 312 10.57 -20.27 -2.20
N PRO A 313 11.44 -20.98 -2.96
CA PRO A 313 12.34 -21.96 -2.36
C PRO A 313 13.12 -21.36 -1.19
N GLU A 314 13.40 -22.16 -0.16
CA GLU A 314 14.05 -21.69 1.07
C GLU A 314 15.47 -21.18 0.84
N ASP A 315 16.18 -21.73 -0.15
CA ASP A 315 17.54 -21.33 -0.53
C ASP A 315 17.61 -19.92 -1.16
N GLU A 316 16.47 -19.35 -1.58
CA GLU A 316 16.39 -17.98 -2.06
C GLU A 316 16.25 -16.95 -0.91
N VAL A 317 15.92 -17.39 0.30
CA VAL A 317 15.76 -16.50 1.47
C VAL A 317 17.12 -16.03 1.98
N GLY A 318 17.29 -14.71 2.07
CA GLY A 318 18.57 -14.11 2.49
C GLY A 318 19.69 -14.27 1.44
N GLY A 319 19.32 -14.55 0.18
CA GLY A 319 20.24 -14.56 -0.95
C GLY A 319 20.90 -13.20 -1.22
N VAL A 320 21.91 -13.19 -2.08
CA VAL A 320 22.65 -11.96 -2.44
C VAL A 320 21.86 -11.14 -3.46
N GLY A 321 21.79 -9.83 -3.23
CA GLY A 321 21.22 -8.86 -4.17
C GLY A 321 19.72 -8.66 -3.99
N ILE A 322 19.10 -8.01 -4.98
CA ILE A 322 17.68 -7.58 -4.93
C ILE A 322 16.67 -8.71 -4.61
N VAL A 323 17.00 -9.98 -4.86
CA VAL A 323 16.12 -11.13 -4.61
C VAL A 323 15.68 -11.21 -3.14
N SER A 324 16.53 -10.78 -2.20
CA SER A 324 16.21 -10.76 -0.78
C SER A 324 15.05 -9.82 -0.43
N SER A 325 14.70 -8.88 -1.31
CA SER A 325 13.60 -7.94 -1.09
C SER A 325 12.22 -8.57 -1.18
N TRP A 326 12.08 -9.75 -1.82
CA TRP A 326 10.78 -10.42 -1.94
C TRP A 326 10.78 -11.88 -1.48
N ALA A 327 11.91 -12.58 -1.50
CA ALA A 327 11.99 -14.01 -1.18
C ALA A 327 11.66 -14.32 0.30
N GLY A 328 10.45 -14.84 0.55
CA GLY A 328 9.91 -15.13 1.87
C GLY A 328 9.97 -16.60 2.28
N GLY A 329 10.39 -17.50 1.38
CA GLY A 329 10.53 -18.93 1.66
C GLY A 329 9.20 -19.68 1.66
N PHE A 330 9.08 -20.75 2.46
CA PHE A 330 7.85 -21.54 2.56
C PHE A 330 6.65 -20.66 2.97
N ASN A 331 5.59 -20.68 2.15
CA ASN A 331 4.42 -19.79 2.25
C ASN A 331 4.75 -18.29 2.32
N GLY A 332 5.97 -17.88 1.96
CA GLY A 332 6.43 -16.49 2.06
C GLY A 332 6.57 -15.99 3.50
N ARG A 333 6.69 -16.89 4.48
CA ARG A 333 6.55 -16.56 5.91
C ARG A 333 7.83 -16.62 6.75
N MET A 334 8.93 -17.15 6.23
CA MET A 334 10.15 -17.37 7.04
C MET A 334 10.68 -16.08 7.68
N VAL A 335 10.62 -14.97 6.95
CA VAL A 335 11.04 -13.66 7.48
C VAL A 335 9.93 -13.00 8.30
N ILE A 336 8.67 -13.15 7.88
CA ILE A 336 7.49 -12.64 8.60
C ILE A 336 7.47 -13.17 10.03
N ASP A 337 7.58 -14.49 10.21
CA ASP A 337 7.47 -15.13 11.52
C ASP A 337 8.56 -14.64 12.48
N ARG A 338 9.78 -14.39 11.98
CA ARG A 338 10.88 -13.76 12.76
C ARG A 338 10.55 -12.31 13.14
N ILE A 339 9.93 -11.56 12.24
CA ILE A 339 9.50 -10.18 12.52
C ILE A 339 8.41 -10.16 13.60
N LEU A 340 7.51 -11.13 13.64
CA LEU A 340 6.46 -11.20 14.68
C LEU A 340 7.03 -11.31 16.10
N ASP A 341 8.17 -12.00 16.28
CA ASP A 341 8.88 -12.03 17.57
C ASP A 341 9.48 -10.66 17.93
N VAL A 342 10.07 -9.98 16.94
CA VAL A 342 10.65 -8.65 17.12
C VAL A 342 9.57 -7.61 17.43
N VAL A 343 8.40 -7.70 16.80
CA VAL A 343 7.23 -6.86 17.10
C VAL A 343 6.84 -7.01 18.57
N ASP A 344 6.76 -8.25 19.08
CA ASP A 344 6.48 -8.44 20.50
C ASP A 344 7.56 -7.83 21.41
N GLU A 345 8.84 -7.91 21.06
CA GLU A 345 9.88 -7.32 21.90
C GLU A 345 9.87 -5.77 21.89
N LEU A 346 9.71 -5.17 20.71
CA LEU A 346 9.92 -3.73 20.50
C LEU A 346 8.70 -2.87 20.78
N LEU A 347 7.49 -3.37 20.50
CA LEU A 347 6.29 -2.53 20.48
C LEU A 347 5.92 -2.06 21.90
N SER A 348 5.72 -0.75 22.07
CA SER A 348 5.30 -0.13 23.33
C SER A 348 3.91 -0.60 23.76
N THR A 349 3.50 -0.28 24.98
CA THR A 349 2.19 -0.69 25.52
C THR A 349 1.02 -0.22 24.65
N ASN A 350 1.15 0.98 24.07
CA ASN A 350 0.15 1.53 23.18
C ASN A 350 0.56 1.41 21.70
N GLY A 351 1.67 0.74 21.39
CA GLY A 351 2.22 0.78 20.05
C GLY A 351 1.34 0.08 19.01
N LEU A 352 1.49 0.51 17.75
CA LEU A 352 0.78 -0.03 16.60
C LEU A 352 1.77 -0.62 15.60
N THR A 353 1.43 -1.76 15.01
CA THR A 353 2.19 -2.31 13.87
C THR A 353 1.32 -2.33 12.63
N TYR A 354 1.88 -1.99 11.48
CA TYR A 354 1.27 -2.14 10.16
C TYR A 354 2.17 -3.03 9.30
N MET A 355 1.64 -4.19 8.88
CA MET A 355 2.38 -5.20 8.13
C MET A 355 1.65 -5.54 6.84
N VAL A 356 2.35 -5.51 5.71
CA VAL A 356 1.86 -6.02 4.42
C VAL A 356 1.98 -7.54 4.39
N VAL A 357 0.95 -8.21 3.90
CA VAL A 357 0.96 -9.65 3.61
C VAL A 357 0.14 -9.97 2.36
N LEU A 358 0.45 -11.08 1.72
CA LEU A 358 -0.35 -11.76 0.71
C LEU A 358 -1.34 -12.75 1.34
N SER A 359 -2.36 -13.13 0.59
CA SER A 359 -3.30 -14.19 1.01
C SER A 359 -2.60 -15.55 1.19
N GLU A 360 -1.57 -15.81 0.39
CA GLU A 360 -0.71 -16.99 0.44
C GLU A 360 0.10 -17.10 1.74
N ASN A 361 0.27 -15.99 2.47
CA ASN A 361 0.96 -16.00 3.76
C ASN A 361 0.07 -16.50 4.91
N ASP A 362 -1.18 -16.85 4.66
CA ASP A 362 -2.20 -17.15 5.67
C ASP A 362 -2.31 -16.04 6.75
N PRO A 363 -2.93 -14.90 6.41
CA PRO A 363 -3.17 -13.81 7.35
C PRO A 363 -3.90 -14.23 8.64
N SER A 364 -4.73 -15.29 8.58
CA SER A 364 -5.47 -15.80 9.72
C SER A 364 -4.52 -16.44 10.74
N GLU A 365 -3.59 -17.27 10.27
CA GLU A 365 -2.56 -17.88 11.10
C GLU A 365 -1.62 -16.84 11.71
N ILE A 366 -1.17 -15.85 10.91
CA ILE A 366 -0.37 -14.72 11.43
C ILE A 366 -1.10 -14.00 12.57
N CYS A 367 -2.40 -13.73 12.38
CA CYS A 367 -3.23 -13.12 13.42
C CYS A 367 -3.39 -14.02 14.66
N GLN A 368 -3.44 -15.34 14.48
CA GLN A 368 -3.51 -16.28 15.60
C GLN A 368 -2.22 -16.28 16.41
N VAL A 369 -1.05 -16.35 15.76
CA VAL A 369 0.27 -16.29 16.41
C VAL A 369 0.40 -15.02 17.24
N MET A 370 0.01 -13.87 16.68
CA MET A 370 0.07 -12.60 17.41
C MET A 370 -0.93 -12.54 18.56
N ARG A 371 -2.11 -13.14 18.42
CA ARG A 371 -3.12 -13.21 19.49
C ARG A 371 -2.63 -14.01 20.69
N GLU A 372 -1.91 -15.11 20.45
CA GLU A 372 -1.27 -15.91 21.52
C GLU A 372 -0.21 -15.10 22.28
N LYS A 373 0.37 -14.06 21.65
CA LYS A 373 1.27 -13.08 22.28
C LYS A 373 0.55 -11.88 22.91
N GLY A 374 -0.79 -11.90 23.00
CA GLY A 374 -1.59 -10.82 23.62
C GLY A 374 -1.89 -9.64 22.71
N PHE A 375 -1.87 -9.83 21.38
CA PHE A 375 -2.20 -8.79 20.42
C PHE A 375 -3.62 -8.91 19.86
N GLY A 376 -4.25 -7.76 19.67
CA GLY A 376 -5.40 -7.62 18.79
C GLY A 376 -4.92 -7.36 17.35
N SER A 377 -5.72 -7.78 16.37
CA SER A 377 -5.43 -7.55 14.96
C SER A 377 -6.67 -7.14 14.18
N LYS A 378 -6.47 -6.39 13.09
CA LYS A 378 -7.50 -6.08 12.09
C LYS A 378 -6.88 -5.85 10.71
N ILE A 379 -7.62 -6.14 9.65
CA ILE A 379 -7.25 -5.67 8.32
C ILE A 379 -7.49 -4.15 8.26
N ALA A 380 -6.42 -3.38 8.04
CA ALA A 380 -6.49 -1.92 7.91
C ALA A 380 -6.92 -1.50 6.51
N LEU A 381 -6.39 -2.18 5.50
CA LEU A 381 -6.72 -1.98 4.09
C LEU A 381 -6.41 -3.25 3.30
N GLN A 382 -7.12 -3.48 2.20
CA GLN A 382 -6.89 -4.61 1.30
C GLN A 382 -7.07 -4.14 -0.14
N ARG A 383 -6.27 -4.69 -1.05
CA ARG A 383 -6.40 -4.51 -2.50
C ARG A 383 -6.25 -5.89 -3.16
N SER A 384 -7.10 -6.14 -4.14
CA SER A 384 -7.07 -7.41 -4.89
C SER A 384 -6.99 -7.12 -6.38
N THR A 385 -6.10 -7.82 -7.07
CA THR A 385 -6.09 -7.95 -8.52
C THR A 385 -6.49 -9.39 -8.88
N GLU A 386 -6.46 -9.75 -10.17
CA GLU A 386 -6.68 -11.15 -10.58
C GLU A 386 -5.56 -12.07 -10.10
N GLU A 387 -4.35 -11.52 -9.95
CA GLU A 387 -3.14 -12.24 -9.63
C GLU A 387 -2.79 -12.23 -8.14
N GLU A 388 -3.07 -11.13 -7.43
CA GLU A 388 -2.58 -10.92 -6.07
C GLU A 388 -3.64 -10.34 -5.14
N ARG A 389 -3.61 -10.77 -3.88
CA ARG A 389 -4.47 -10.25 -2.82
C ARG A 389 -3.62 -9.77 -1.67
N LEU A 390 -3.31 -8.48 -1.72
CA LEU A 390 -2.50 -7.77 -0.73
C LEU A 390 -3.40 -7.21 0.37
N CYS A 391 -3.00 -7.38 1.63
CA CYS A 391 -3.64 -6.72 2.75
C CYS A 391 -2.62 -6.16 3.74
N VAL A 392 -3.01 -5.09 4.42
CA VAL A 392 -2.24 -4.49 5.52
C VAL A 392 -2.91 -4.90 6.82
N ILE A 393 -2.25 -5.72 7.62
CA ILE A 393 -2.71 -6.07 8.97
C ILE A 393 -2.20 -5.03 9.94
N LYS A 394 -3.11 -4.50 10.77
CA LYS A 394 -2.79 -3.68 11.93
C LYS A 394 -2.80 -4.53 13.20
N PHE A 395 -1.71 -4.50 13.96
CA PHE A 395 -1.63 -5.10 15.31
C PHE A 395 -1.55 -4.02 16.41
N TRP A 396 -2.03 -4.35 17.60
CA TRP A 396 -1.88 -3.57 18.82
C TRP A 396 -1.91 -4.51 20.03
N ARG A 397 -1.35 -4.10 21.18
CA ARG A 397 -1.48 -4.89 22.41
C ARG A 397 -2.89 -4.76 22.96
N GLU A 398 -3.53 -5.89 23.26
CA GLU A 398 -4.72 -5.85 24.10
C GLU A 398 -4.25 -5.58 25.54
N ASN A 399 -4.72 -4.49 26.13
CA ASN A 399 -4.50 -4.28 27.55
C ASN A 399 -5.13 -5.47 28.28
N GLU A 400 -4.37 -6.10 29.18
CA GLU A 400 -4.94 -6.96 30.21
C GLU A 400 -5.92 -6.11 31.01
N VAL A 401 -7.17 -6.07 30.57
CA VAL A 401 -8.25 -5.58 31.41
C VAL A 401 -8.33 -6.60 32.53
N ASP A 402 -8.06 -6.14 33.75
CA ASP A 402 -8.25 -6.86 35.02
C ASP A 402 -9.27 -7.99 34.88
N GLY A 403 -8.90 -9.17 35.36
CA GLY A 403 -9.62 -10.44 35.28
C GLY A 403 -10.99 -10.48 35.98
N ASP A 404 -11.86 -9.50 35.74
CA ASP A 404 -13.20 -9.40 36.32
C ASP A 404 -14.29 -9.00 35.30
N ARG A 405 -14.02 -9.11 34.00
CA ARG A 405 -15.07 -9.01 32.96
C ARG A 405 -15.93 -10.26 32.80
N SER A 406 -15.75 -11.29 33.63
CA SER A 406 -16.69 -12.40 33.77
C SER A 406 -17.96 -12.03 34.53
N SER A 407 -17.99 -10.89 35.26
CA SER A 407 -19.14 -10.53 36.09
C SER A 407 -20.18 -9.61 35.40
N LEU A 408 -19.88 -8.97 34.26
CA LEU A 408 -20.86 -8.13 33.53
C LEU A 408 -21.76 -8.92 32.56
N ASN A 409 -21.30 -10.07 32.05
CA ASN A 409 -22.15 -10.97 31.26
C ASN A 409 -23.22 -11.68 32.11
N GLY A 410 -23.04 -11.73 33.44
CA GLY A 410 -24.06 -12.23 34.38
C GLY A 410 -25.18 -11.22 34.70
N ALA A 411 -24.93 -9.92 34.51
CA ALA A 411 -25.91 -8.88 34.84
C ALA A 411 -26.90 -8.61 33.69
N LEU A 412 -26.49 -8.81 32.43
CA LEU A 412 -27.36 -8.62 31.27
C LEU A 412 -28.33 -9.80 31.05
N ALA A 413 -28.01 -10.98 31.60
CA ALA A 413 -28.88 -12.16 31.58
C ALA A 413 -30.08 -12.08 32.56
N ARG A 414 -30.15 -11.05 33.42
CA ARG A 414 -31.21 -10.91 34.44
C ARG A 414 -32.32 -9.92 34.07
N VAL A 415 -32.26 -9.29 32.91
CA VAL A 415 -33.27 -8.28 32.47
C VAL A 415 -34.25 -8.82 31.41
N THR A 416 -34.14 -10.09 30.99
CA THR A 416 -34.97 -10.66 29.90
C THR A 416 -35.89 -11.80 30.34
N THR A 417 -36.33 -11.85 31.59
CA THR A 417 -37.33 -12.83 32.07
C THR A 417 -38.59 -12.15 32.59
N LEU A 418 -39.28 -11.43 31.73
CA LEU A 418 -40.71 -11.11 31.88
C LEU A 418 -41.31 -11.02 30.47
N CYS A 419 -41.63 -12.19 29.91
CA CYS A 419 -42.64 -12.41 28.87
C CYS A 419 -42.64 -13.91 28.50
N GLU A 420 -43.29 -14.73 29.31
CA GLU A 420 -43.90 -15.98 28.81
C GLU A 420 -45.30 -15.64 28.30
N VAL A 421 -45.73 -16.21 27.16
CA VAL A 421 -46.95 -17.04 27.04
C VAL A 421 -47.00 -17.72 25.65
N SER A 422 -47.12 -19.05 25.68
CA SER A 422 -47.65 -20.00 24.65
C SER A 422 -46.96 -20.07 23.28
N VAL A 423 -46.66 -21.24 22.69
CA VAL A 423 -47.54 -22.39 22.40
C VAL A 423 -46.72 -23.70 22.35
N GLN A 424 -47.35 -24.80 22.77
CA GLN A 424 -46.84 -26.18 22.86
C GLN A 424 -46.65 -26.89 21.50
N GLY A 425 -45.66 -27.79 21.41
CA GLY A 425 -45.56 -28.82 20.36
C GLY A 425 -44.40 -29.82 20.52
N LYS A 426 -44.72 -31.05 20.94
CA LYS A 426 -43.86 -32.25 21.22
C LYS A 426 -42.96 -32.65 20.02
N ARG A 427 -41.76 -33.26 20.11
CA ARG A 427 -41.40 -34.57 20.73
C ARG A 427 -39.85 -34.85 20.62
N LYS A 428 -39.32 -35.55 21.65
CA LYS A 428 -37.99 -36.21 21.94
C LYS A 428 -37.10 -36.64 20.75
N THR A 429 -35.75 -36.64 20.80
CA THR A 429 -34.84 -37.47 21.65
C THR A 429 -33.34 -36.99 21.72
N ARG A 430 -32.78 -37.01 22.95
CA ARG A 430 -31.41 -37.35 23.47
C ARG A 430 -30.34 -37.86 22.46
N LEU A 431 -29.02 -37.57 22.51
CA LEU A 431 -28.01 -37.49 23.60
C LEU A 431 -26.69 -36.76 23.18
N THR A 432 -26.20 -35.89 24.07
CA THR A 432 -24.81 -35.62 24.57
C THR A 432 -23.59 -35.38 23.65
N GLY A 433 -22.90 -34.25 23.90
CA GLY A 433 -21.45 -34.10 23.72
C GLY A 433 -20.99 -32.64 23.54
N ASP A 434 -20.61 -31.98 24.64
CA ASP A 434 -20.04 -30.63 24.74
C ASP A 434 -18.85 -30.37 23.81
N SER A 435 -18.79 -29.18 23.19
CA SER A 435 -17.93 -28.07 23.63
C SER A 435 -17.79 -26.99 22.54
N SER A 436 -18.29 -25.78 22.82
CA SER A 436 -17.83 -24.53 22.21
C SER A 436 -17.17 -23.70 23.32
N PRO A 437 -16.26 -22.76 22.99
CA PRO A 437 -16.79 -21.40 22.91
C PRO A 437 -16.44 -20.69 21.61
N THR A 438 -17.45 -19.97 21.15
CA THR A 438 -17.53 -19.06 20.02
C THR A 438 -16.31 -18.15 19.86
N GLY A 439 -15.55 -18.38 18.79
CA GLY A 439 -14.61 -17.42 18.24
C GLY A 439 -15.36 -16.22 17.64
N LYS A 440 -14.91 -15.01 17.94
CA LYS A 440 -15.27 -13.83 17.16
C LYS A 440 -14.62 -13.98 15.78
N ALA A 441 -15.42 -14.35 14.78
CA ALA A 441 -14.98 -14.36 13.39
C ALA A 441 -14.60 -12.94 12.97
N ILE A 442 -13.39 -12.80 12.43
CA ILE A 442 -12.98 -11.57 11.72
C ILE A 442 -13.61 -11.69 10.34
N ASP A 443 -14.50 -10.76 10.01
CA ASP A 443 -15.17 -10.70 8.72
C ASP A 443 -14.20 -10.10 7.68
N PHE A 444 -13.78 -10.91 6.72
CA PHE A 444 -12.89 -10.52 5.61
C PHE A 444 -13.62 -9.86 4.44
N SER A 445 -14.94 -9.60 4.55
CA SER A 445 -15.76 -9.15 3.41
C SER A 445 -16.12 -7.66 3.37
N ALA A 446 -15.66 -6.84 4.33
CA ALA A 446 -16.07 -5.44 4.42
C ALA A 446 -14.88 -4.46 4.37
N GLY A 447 -14.51 -4.03 3.16
CA GLY A 447 -13.62 -2.89 2.92
C GLY A 447 -14.18 -2.04 1.79
N THR A 448 -14.44 -0.76 2.06
CA THR A 448 -14.94 0.24 1.10
C THR A 448 -13.98 0.39 -0.08
N ASP A 449 -14.50 0.09 -1.26
CA ASP A 449 -13.84 0.20 -2.56
C ASP A 449 -13.67 1.69 -2.92
N LEU A 450 -12.44 2.20 -2.82
CA LEU A 450 -12.04 3.47 -3.43
C LEU A 450 -11.31 3.15 -4.73
N THR A 451 -12.08 3.08 -5.81
CA THR A 451 -11.58 2.82 -7.16
C THR A 451 -10.73 3.99 -7.64
N ARG A 452 -9.40 3.84 -7.61
CA ARG A 452 -8.47 4.62 -8.44
C ARG A 452 -8.19 3.81 -9.71
N PRO A 453 -8.09 4.42 -10.91
CA PRO A 453 -7.79 3.67 -12.13
C PRO A 453 -6.43 2.94 -11.99
N PRO A 454 -6.31 1.72 -12.52
CA PRO A 454 -5.08 0.94 -12.44
C PRO A 454 -3.97 1.63 -13.23
N LEU A 455 -2.86 1.92 -12.57
CA LEU A 455 -1.60 2.22 -13.24
C LEU A 455 -1.10 0.90 -13.84
N SER A 456 -0.79 0.90 -15.14
CA SER A 456 -0.38 -0.30 -15.86
C SER A 456 0.99 -0.83 -15.38
N PRO A 457 1.21 -2.16 -15.49
CA PRO A 457 1.93 -2.91 -14.46
C PRO A 457 3.27 -3.44 -14.95
N LEU A 458 4.25 -3.53 -14.06
CA LEU A 458 5.20 -4.65 -14.03
C LEU A 458 5.73 -4.79 -12.60
N SER A 459 5.01 -5.54 -11.76
CA SER A 459 5.63 -6.10 -10.56
C SER A 459 6.85 -6.95 -11.00
N PRO A 460 8.02 -6.85 -10.33
CA PRO A 460 9.19 -7.69 -10.62
C PRO A 460 8.91 -9.20 -10.55
N LEU A 461 7.78 -9.59 -9.94
CA LEU A 461 7.27 -10.95 -9.80
C LEU A 461 7.09 -11.69 -11.14
N ARG A 462 6.88 -10.97 -12.25
CA ARG A 462 6.77 -11.60 -13.58
C ARG A 462 8.07 -12.21 -14.09
N GLN A 463 9.24 -11.67 -13.71
CA GLN A 463 10.51 -12.11 -14.31
C GLN A 463 11.20 -13.25 -13.57
N ASN A 464 10.70 -13.63 -12.38
CA ASN A 464 11.37 -14.58 -11.50
C ASN A 464 10.49 -15.74 -11.00
N SER A 465 9.28 -15.94 -11.54
CA SER A 465 8.47 -17.10 -11.18
C SER A 465 9.12 -18.42 -11.66
N PRO A 466 8.99 -19.53 -10.92
CA PRO A 466 9.56 -20.83 -11.32
C PRO A 466 9.10 -21.29 -12.73
N GLU A 467 7.88 -20.94 -13.12
CA GLU A 467 7.32 -21.25 -14.45
C GLU A 467 8.05 -20.51 -15.59
N SER A 468 8.55 -19.29 -15.34
CA SER A 468 9.31 -18.52 -16.34
C SER A 468 10.71 -19.10 -16.63
N ARG A 469 11.28 -19.89 -15.71
CA ARG A 469 12.62 -20.51 -15.83
C ARG A 469 12.61 -21.84 -16.60
N MET A 470 11.44 -22.44 -16.88
CA MET A 470 11.35 -23.70 -17.61
C MET A 470 11.52 -23.59 -19.14
N HIS A 471 11.63 -22.37 -19.69
CA HIS A 471 11.79 -22.16 -21.14
C HIS A 471 13.15 -21.58 -21.56
N LYS A 472 14.16 -21.64 -20.68
CA LYS A 472 15.55 -21.37 -21.01
C LYS A 472 16.44 -22.57 -20.63
N LYS A 473 16.44 -23.59 -21.47
CA LYS A 473 17.53 -24.56 -21.59
C LYS A 473 17.75 -24.91 -23.05
#